data_AF-A0A329RPW1-F1
#
_entry.id   AF-A0A329RPW1-F1
#
_cell.length_a   1.000
_cell.length_b   1.000
_cell.length_c   1.000
_cell.angle_alpha   90.00
_cell.angle_beta   90.00
_cell.angle_gamma   90.00
#
_symmetry.space_group_name_H-M   'P 1'
#
loop_
_entity.id
_entity.type
_entity.pdbx_description
1 polymer ?
#
loop_
_entity_poly.entity_id
_entity_poly.type
_entity_poly.pdbx_seq_one_letter_code
_entity_poly.pdbx_strand_id
1 'polypeptide(L)'
;MEVNAKFVDAVYEAVKAHEVCLAYFSGKTIVIVLDNAPAHRQSEARVTEREDLELLRLGPYSPMCNPIEGCFSVLKAQIKSY
;
A
#
# COMPACT_ATOMS: atom_id res chain seq x y z
N MET A 1 8.00 -6.75 -12.07
CA MET A 1 6.88 -7.55 -12.63
C MET A 1 5.73 -6.60 -12.95
N GLU A 2 5.11 -6.71 -14.14
CA GLU A 2 3.95 -5.89 -14.53
C GLU A 2 2.74 -6.09 -13.61
N VAL A 3 2.63 -7.28 -13.02
CA VAL A 3 1.59 -7.66 -12.05
C VAL A 3 1.56 -6.71 -10.84
N ASN A 4 2.72 -6.32 -10.31
CA ASN A 4 2.78 -5.49 -9.11
C ASN A 4 2.31 -4.06 -9.37
N ALA A 5 2.61 -3.51 -10.54
CA ALA A 5 2.13 -2.18 -10.93
C ALA A 5 0.61 -2.18 -11.13
N LYS A 6 0.08 -3.18 -11.85
CA LYS A 6 -1.38 -3.38 -12.01
C LYS A 6 -2.08 -3.56 -10.67
N PHE A 7 -1.44 -4.23 -9.71
CA PHE A 7 -2.00 -4.40 -8.39
C PHE A 7 -2.06 -3.07 -7.62
N VAL A 8 -1.02 -2.24 -7.69
CA VAL A 8 -1.02 -0.89 -7.10
C VAL A 8 -2.12 -0.03 -7.72
N ASP A 9 -2.28 -0.08 -9.05
CA ASP A 9 -3.38 0.61 -9.74
C ASP A 9 -4.75 0.15 -9.23
N ALA A 10 -4.95 -1.17 -9.10
CA ALA A 10 -6.21 -1.73 -8.59
C ALA A 10 -6.50 -1.30 -7.13
N VAL A 11 -5.47 -1.25 -6.28
CA VAL A 11 -5.60 -0.75 -4.90
C VAL A 11 -6.01 0.72 -4.90
N TYR A 12 -5.38 1.54 -5.73
CA TYR A 12 -5.75 2.96 -5.86
C TYR A 12 -7.22 3.13 -6.26
N GLU A 13 -7.68 2.43 -7.30
CA GLU A 13 -9.07 2.53 -7.76
C GLU A 13 -10.06 2.06 -6.68
N ALA A 14 -9.72 0.97 -5.97
CA ALA A 14 -10.55 0.45 -4.89
C ALA A 14 -10.65 1.45 -3.73
N VAL A 15 -9.54 2.11 -3.37
CA VAL A 15 -9.53 3.14 -2.31
C VAL A 15 -10.33 4.36 -2.74
N LYS A 16 -10.20 4.83 -3.99
CA LYS A 16 -10.98 5.96 -4.51
C LYS A 16 -12.48 5.70 -4.53
N ALA A 17 -12.90 4.47 -4.83
CA ALA A 17 -14.30 4.07 -4.83
C ALA A 17 -14.86 3.78 -3.42
N HIS A 18 -14.00 3.68 -2.40
CA HIS A 18 -14.43 3.31 -1.06
C HIS A 18 -15.25 4.42 -0.39
N GLU A 19 -16.41 4.07 0.19
CA GLU A 19 -17.35 5.02 0.79
C GLU A 19 -16.70 5.92 1.85
N VAL A 20 -15.85 5.35 2.72
CA VAL A 20 -15.10 6.12 3.73
C VAL A 20 -14.14 7.12 3.08
N CYS A 21 -13.48 6.75 1.97
CA CYS A 21 -12.62 7.69 1.26
C CYS A 21 -13.44 8.81 0.62
N LEU A 22 -14.56 8.47 -0.02
CA LEU A 22 -15.45 9.46 -0.61
C LEU A 22 -16.02 10.43 0.44
N ALA A 23 -16.40 9.92 1.62
CA ALA A 23 -17.00 10.72 2.68
C ALA A 23 -16.01 11.61 3.42
N TYR A 24 -14.79 11.13 3.67
CA TYR A 24 -13.87 11.80 4.61
C TYR A 24 -12.52 12.22 4.00
N PHE A 25 -12.14 11.67 2.85
CA PHE A 25 -10.82 11.86 2.24
C PHE A 25 -10.90 12.33 0.78
N SER A 26 -12.05 12.82 0.33
CA SER A 26 -12.21 13.39 -1.01
C SER A 26 -11.23 14.54 -1.24
N GLY A 27 -10.58 14.54 -2.41
CA GLY A 27 -9.55 15.53 -2.78
C GLY A 27 -8.22 15.40 -2.02
N LYS A 28 -8.03 14.38 -1.17
CA LYS A 28 -6.73 14.08 -0.56
C LYS A 28 -5.89 13.17 -1.46
N THR A 29 -4.57 13.39 -1.42
CA THR A 29 -3.57 12.50 -2.02
C THR A 29 -3.58 11.14 -1.32
N ILE A 30 -3.61 10.08 -2.12
CA ILE A 30 -3.48 8.70 -1.65
C ILE A 30 -1.98 8.36 -1.62
N VAL A 31 -1.51 7.93 -0.45
CA VAL A 31 -0.13 7.46 -0.29
C VAL A 31 -0.13 5.94 -0.13
N ILE A 32 0.53 5.24 -1.05
CA ILE A 32 0.72 3.79 -0.94
C ILE A 32 2.13 3.52 -0.41
N VAL A 33 2.20 2.90 0.75
CA VAL A 33 3.45 2.55 1.42
C VAL A 33 3.92 1.17 0.96
N LEU A 34 5.15 1.08 0.46
CA LEU A 34 5.78 -0.15 0.01
C LEU A 34 7.00 -0.46 0.89
N ASP A 35 7.18 -1.73 1.24
CA ASP A 35 8.43 -2.17 1.85
C ASP A 35 9.57 -2.18 0.81
N ASN A 36 10.80 -2.43 1.29
CA ASN A 36 11.97 -2.44 0.41
C ASN A 36 12.21 -3.81 -0.27
N ALA A 37 11.22 -4.71 -0.34
CA ALA A 37 11.45 -6.02 -0.91
C ALA A 37 11.81 -5.92 -2.42
N PRO A 38 12.69 -6.81 -2.94
CA PRO A 38 13.10 -6.78 -4.35
C PRO A 38 11.93 -6.83 -5.34
N ALA A 39 10.81 -7.45 -4.95
CA ALA A 39 9.59 -7.53 -5.74
C ALA A 39 9.02 -6.14 -6.09
N HIS A 40 9.23 -5.13 -5.24
CA HIS A 40 8.68 -3.79 -5.43
C HIS A 40 9.60 -2.87 -6.21
N ARG A 41 10.88 -3.21 -6.46
CA ARG A 41 11.92 -2.29 -6.97
C ARG A 41 11.58 -1.48 -8.23
N GLN A 42 10.63 -1.97 -9.02
CA GLN A 42 10.21 -1.36 -10.29
C GLN A 42 8.81 -0.75 -10.24
N SER A 43 8.13 -0.77 -9.08
CA SER A 43 6.75 -0.32 -8.97
C SER A 43 6.62 1.15 -9.32
N GLU A 44 7.48 2.01 -8.80
CA GLU A 44 7.44 3.47 -9.02
C GLU A 44 7.63 3.85 -10.48
N ALA A 45 8.47 3.10 -11.21
CA ALA A 45 8.72 3.36 -12.63
C ALA A 45 7.63 2.80 -13.56
N ARG A 46 6.66 2.04 -13.04
CA ARG A 46 5.68 1.29 -13.84
C ARG A 46 4.23 1.56 -13.48
N VAL A 47 3.97 2.10 -12.30
CA VAL A 47 2.62 2.51 -11.87
C VAL A 47 2.20 3.72 -12.70
N THR A 48 0.91 3.76 -13.04
CA THR A 48 0.36 4.89 -13.78
C THR A 48 0.45 6.17 -12.94
N GLU A 49 1.10 7.20 -13.48
CA GLU A 49 1.22 8.50 -12.82
C GLU A 49 -0.15 9.17 -12.67
N ARG A 50 -0.42 9.69 -11.47
CA ARG A 50 -1.66 10.40 -11.13
C ARG A 50 -1.31 11.55 -10.19
N GLU A 51 -1.96 12.69 -10.34
CA GLU A 51 -1.65 13.91 -9.55
C GLU A 51 -1.87 13.73 -8.04
N ASP A 52 -2.75 12.80 -7.67
CA ASP A 52 -3.16 12.54 -6.28
C ASP A 52 -2.76 11.14 -5.80
N LEU A 53 -1.69 10.57 -6.37
CA LEU A 53 -1.07 9.32 -5.92
C LEU A 53 0.42 9.51 -5.64
N GLU A 54 0.84 9.16 -4.43
CA GLU A 54 2.25 9.06 -4.05
C GLU A 54 2.61 7.63 -3.65
N LEU A 55 3.79 7.18 -4.07
CA LEU A 55 4.36 5.90 -3.67
C LEU A 55 5.51 6.13 -2.70
N LEU A 56 5.34 5.70 -1.45
CA LEU A 56 6.35 5.83 -0.41
C LEU A 56 7.05 4.50 -0.18
N ARG A 57 8.32 4.41 -0.63
CA ARG A 57 9.17 3.25 -0.33
C ARG A 57 9.87 3.42 1.01
N LEU A 58 9.70 2.44 1.88
CA LEU A 58 10.40 2.38 3.15
C LEU A 58 11.87 2.00 2.98
N GLY A 59 12.70 2.47 3.91
CA GLY A 59 14.10 2.07 3.99
C GLY A 59 14.27 0.58 4.33
N PRO A 60 15.46 0.00 4.07
CA PRO A 60 15.79 -1.35 4.53
C PRO A 60 15.55 -1.51 6.04
N TYR A 61 15.11 -2.70 6.46
CA TYR A 61 14.97 -3.07 7.87
C TYR A 61 14.12 -2.10 8.71
N SER A 62 13.09 -1.50 8.11
CA SER A 62 12.20 -0.54 8.77
C SER A 62 10.78 -1.08 9.03
N PRO A 63 10.60 -2.28 9.64
CA PRO A 63 9.27 -2.88 9.81
C PRO A 63 8.39 -2.08 10.80
N MET A 64 8.99 -1.35 11.73
CA MET A 64 8.26 -0.46 12.65
C MET A 64 7.54 0.69 11.91
N CYS A 65 7.98 1.02 10.71
CA CYS A 65 7.37 2.04 9.86
C CYS A 65 6.36 1.46 8.86
N ASN A 66 6.17 0.13 8.82
CA ASN A 66 5.25 -0.54 7.90
C ASN A 66 3.93 -0.89 8.62
N PRO A 67 2.82 -0.16 8.38
CA PRO A 67 1.59 -0.34 9.14
C PRO A 67 0.98 -1.75 9.04
N ILE A 68 1.22 -2.47 7.93
CA ILE A 68 0.67 -3.81 7.73
C ILE A 68 1.25 -4.84 8.71
N GLU A 69 2.46 -4.60 9.24
CA GLU A 69 3.10 -5.48 10.22
C GLU A 69 2.26 -5.56 11.52
N GLY A 70 1.61 -4.45 11.90
CA GLY A 70 0.68 -4.43 13.04
C GLY A 70 -0.53 -5.33 12.79
N CYS A 71 -1.14 -5.25 11.61
CA CYS A 71 -2.26 -6.09 11.21
C CYS A 71 -1.88 -7.57 11.21
N PHE A 72 -0.71 -7.91 10.64
CA PHE A 72 -0.20 -9.28 10.62
C PHE A 72 0.16 -9.80 12.01
N SER A 73 0.64 -8.95 12.92
CA SER A 73 0.88 -9.33 14.31
C SER A 73 -0.41 -9.79 14.99
N VAL A 74 -1.50 -9.03 14.84
CA VAL A 74 -2.82 -9.39 15.39
C VAL A 74 -3.33 -10.69 14.78
N LEU A 75 -3.28 -10.81 13.44
CA LEU A 75 -3.71 -12.03 12.74
C LEU A 75 -2.91 -13.26 13.20
N LYS A 76 -1.58 -13.13 13.30
CA LYS A 76 -0.69 -14.20 13.74
C LYS A 76 -0.97 -14.64 15.17
N ALA A 77 -1.30 -13.71 16.07
CA ALA A 77 -1.68 -14.03 17.44
C ALA A 77 -2.95 -14.88 17.49
N GLN A 78 -3.96 -14.54 16.69
CA GLN A 78 -5.22 -15.29 16.58
C GLN A 78 -5.01 -16.69 16.00
N ILE A 79 -4.18 -16.83 14.96
CA ILE A 79 -3.87 -18.14 14.37
C ILE A 79 -3.19 -19.07 15.39
N LYS A 80 -2.30 -18.53 16.24
CA LYS A 80 -1.58 -19.30 17.25
C LYS A 80 -2.42 -19.70 18.46
N SER A 81 -3.55 -19.04 18.70
CA SER A 81 -4.44 -19.37 19.82
C SER A 81 -5.36 -20.56 19.56
N TYR A 82 -5.40 -21.05 18.31
CA TYR A 82 -6.02 -22.30 17.89
C TYR A 82 -4.99 -23.44 17.86
#